data_AF-A0A5S4GN50-F1
#
_entry.id   AF-A0A5S4GN50-F1
#
_cell.length_a   1.000
_cell.length_b   1.000
_cell.length_c   1.000
_cell.angle_alpha   90.00
_cell.angle_beta   90.00
_cell.angle_gamma   90.00
#
_symmetry.space_group_name_H-M   'P 1'
#
loop_
_entity.id
_entity.type
_entity.pdbx_description
1 polymer ?
#
loop_
_entity_poly.entity_id
_entity_poly.type
_entity_poly.pdbx_seq_one_letter_code
_entity_poly.pdbx_strand_id
1 'polypeptide(L)'
;MSAGRGDRVHECNAICLGGPCHGLLTHIDQDIGVLVVPVPRRLPGEPEACARYRVTRERVRYSGRNEPYVALHWADAPPPPPCSCGGLAP
;
A
#
# COMPACT_ATOMS: atom_id res chain seq x y z
N MET A 1 18.22 -17.73 24.90
CA MET A 1 17.65 -17.47 23.56
C MET A 1 16.20 -17.09 23.75
N SER A 2 15.91 -15.80 23.88
CA SER A 2 14.54 -15.33 24.15
C SER A 2 14.03 -14.55 22.94
N ALA A 3 12.96 -15.08 22.35
CA ALA A 3 12.35 -14.61 21.12
C ALA A 3 11.92 -13.13 21.22
N GLY A 4 12.57 -12.28 20.42
CA GLY A 4 12.24 -10.86 20.25
C GLY A 4 10.84 -10.70 19.65
N ARG A 5 9.84 -10.50 20.50
CA ARG A 5 8.44 -10.28 20.11
C ARG A 5 8.16 -8.80 19.79
N GLY A 6 9.12 -8.08 19.18
CA GLY A 6 9.08 -6.63 19.00
C GLY A 6 9.57 -6.07 17.65
N ASP A 7 9.99 -6.90 16.69
CA ASP A 7 10.81 -6.41 15.56
C ASP A 7 10.16 -6.41 14.18
N ARG A 8 9.06 -7.15 13.95
CA ARG A 8 8.47 -7.26 12.60
C ARG A 8 7.86 -5.97 12.04
N VAL A 9 7.44 -5.06 12.91
CA VAL A 9 6.94 -3.77 12.44
C VAL A 9 8.11 -2.94 11.92
N HIS A 10 9.28 -2.97 12.59
CA HIS A 10 10.48 -2.21 12.19
C HIS A 10 11.03 -2.60 10.82
N GLU A 11 10.77 -3.83 10.38
CA GLU A 11 11.15 -4.28 9.04
C GLU A 11 10.23 -3.75 7.93
N CYS A 12 9.01 -3.30 8.21
CA CYS A 12 8.13 -2.77 7.17
C CYS A 12 8.50 -1.32 6.82
N ASN A 13 8.67 -1.04 5.53
CA ASN A 13 9.01 0.29 5.00
C ASN A 13 7.96 0.83 4.00
N ALA A 14 6.89 0.08 3.72
CA ALA A 14 5.84 0.47 2.77
C ALA A 14 4.42 0.23 3.30
N ILE A 15 3.45 0.98 2.78
CA ILE A 15 2.03 0.90 3.10
C ILE A 15 1.17 0.90 1.83
N CYS A 16 0.19 0.01 1.78
CA CYS A 16 -0.77 -0.08 0.68
C CYS A 16 -1.89 0.97 0.80
N LEU A 17 -2.10 1.77 -0.24
CA LEU A 17 -3.13 2.79 -0.36
C LEU A 17 -4.16 2.40 -1.43
N GLY A 18 -5.44 2.42 -1.04
CA GLY A 18 -6.55 1.92 -1.84
C GLY A 18 -6.58 0.40 -2.01
N GLY A 19 -7.59 -0.08 -2.74
CA GLY A 19 -7.74 -1.50 -3.07
C GLY A 19 -7.98 -2.42 -1.86
N PRO A 20 -7.90 -3.74 -2.08
CA PRO A 20 -8.24 -4.75 -1.06
C PRO A 20 -7.23 -4.86 0.09
N CYS A 21 -5.99 -4.39 -0.10
CA CYS A 21 -4.93 -4.42 0.90
C CYS A 21 -4.72 -3.05 1.58
N HIS A 22 -5.70 -2.14 1.52
CA HIS A 22 -5.53 -0.80 2.10
C HIS A 22 -5.12 -0.84 3.59
N GLY A 23 -4.08 -0.08 3.94
CA GLY A 23 -3.51 -0.02 5.29
C GLY A 23 -2.54 -1.17 5.62
N LEU A 24 -2.37 -2.14 4.72
CA LEU A 24 -1.42 -3.23 4.93
C LEU A 24 0.02 -2.70 4.85
N LEU A 25 0.81 -3.01 5.88
CA LEU A 25 2.23 -2.72 5.94
C LEU A 25 3.03 -3.88 5.33
N THR A 26 4.05 -3.56 4.56
CA THR A 26 4.94 -4.54 3.94
C THR A 26 6.35 -3.99 3.83
N HIS A 27 7.31 -4.87 3.53
CA HIS A 27 8.67 -4.49 3.20
C HIS A 27 8.88 -4.61 1.69
N ILE A 28 9.50 -3.61 1.10
CA ILE A 28 9.87 -3.60 -0.31
C ILE A 28 11.35 -3.22 -0.43
N ASP A 29 12.05 -3.91 -1.30
CA ASP A 29 13.43 -3.55 -1.71
C ASP A 29 13.43 -2.75 -3.02
N GLN A 30 12.27 -2.61 -3.66
CA GLN A 30 12.11 -1.97 -4.96
C GLN A 30 11.63 -0.53 -4.79
N ASP A 31 12.23 0.40 -5.53
CA ASP A 31 11.85 1.82 -5.51
C ASP A 31 10.82 2.20 -6.60
N ILE A 32 10.68 1.39 -7.66
CA ILE A 32 9.82 1.66 -8.82
C ILE A 32 9.26 0.34 -9.35
N GLY A 33 8.00 0.32 -9.76
CA GLY A 33 7.39 -0.81 -10.46
C GLY A 33 6.01 -1.18 -9.94
N VAL A 34 5.55 -2.39 -10.27
CA VAL A 34 4.32 -2.98 -9.75
C VAL A 34 4.67 -4.20 -8.91
N LEU A 35 4.18 -4.21 -7.69
CA LEU A 35 4.27 -5.32 -6.75
C LEU A 35 2.96 -6.11 -6.72
N VAL A 36 3.09 -7.41 -6.52
CA VAL A 36 1.96 -8.30 -6.27
C VAL A 36 1.89 -8.53 -4.77
N VAL A 37 0.81 -8.06 -4.15
CA VAL A 37 0.59 -8.16 -2.70
C VAL A 37 -0.50 -9.21 -2.46
N PRO A 38 -0.23 -10.26 -1.66
CA PRO A 38 -1.26 -11.23 -1.31
C PRO A 38 -2.36 -10.56 -0.49
N VAL A 39 -3.61 -10.79 -0.87
CA VAL A 39 -4.77 -10.26 -0.14
C VAL A 39 -4.98 -11.11 1.12
N PRO A 40 -5.05 -10.50 2.32
CA PRO A 40 -5.32 -11.25 3.53
C PRO A 40 -6.66 -11.99 3.43
N ARG A 41 -6.62 -13.32 3.57
CA ARG A 41 -7.84 -14.15 3.62
C ARG A 41 -8.66 -13.78 4.84
N ARG A 42 -9.98 -13.65 4.66
CA ARG A 42 -10.92 -13.37 5.75
C ARG A 42 -11.53 -14.66 6.29
N LEU A 43 -11.69 -15.66 5.43
CA LEU A 43 -12.30 -16.94 5.76
C LEU A 43 -11.40 -18.12 5.38
N PRO A 44 -11.38 -19.20 6.19
CA PRO A 44 -10.76 -20.44 5.80
C PRO A 44 -11.52 -21.06 4.61
N GLY A 45 -10.84 -21.22 3.48
CA GLY A 45 -11.43 -21.74 2.23
C GLY A 45 -11.58 -20.72 1.11
N GLU A 46 -11.34 -19.43 1.38
CA GLU A 46 -11.28 -18.43 0.30
C GLU A 46 -10.08 -18.71 -0.62
N PRO A 47 -10.27 -18.58 -1.95
CA PRO A 47 -9.18 -18.71 -2.89
C PRO A 47 -8.09 -17.69 -2.56
N GLU A 48 -6.83 -18.09 -2.78
CA GLU A 48 -5.70 -17.17 -2.68
C GLU A 48 -5.88 -16.07 -3.73
N ALA A 49 -5.96 -14.82 -3.28
CA ALA A 49 -6.10 -13.65 -4.14
C ALA A 49 -4.87 -12.76 -3.99
N CYS A 50 -4.50 -12.12 -5.09
CA CYS A 50 -3.39 -11.18 -5.13
C CYS A 50 -3.86 -9.86 -5.76
N ALA A 51 -3.34 -8.75 -5.25
CA ALA A 51 -3.64 -7.41 -5.74
C ALA A 51 -2.35 -6.72 -6.21
N ARG A 52 -2.46 -5.93 -7.27
CA ARG A 52 -1.33 -5.21 -7.85
C ARG A 52 -1.25 -3.81 -7.27
N TYR A 53 -0.07 -3.43 -6.83
CA TYR A 53 0.21 -2.11 -6.29
C TYR A 53 1.42 -1.49 -6.97
N ARG A 54 1.33 -0.21 -7.33
CA ARG A 54 2.44 0.57 -7.89
C ARG A 54 3.28 1.14 -6.77
N VAL A 55 4.58 0.89 -6.82
CA VAL A 55 5.54 1.59 -5.98
C VAL A 55 5.61 3.04 -6.43
N THR A 56 5.47 3.96 -5.47
CA THR A 56 5.54 5.39 -5.73
C THR A 56 6.65 6.03 -4.92
N ARG A 57 7.05 7.25 -5.30
CA ARG A 57 7.97 8.06 -4.49
C ARG A 57 7.29 8.76 -3.31
N GLU A 58 5.97 8.66 -3.21
CA GLU A 58 5.21 9.28 -2.13
C GLU A 58 5.53 8.59 -0.80
N ARG A 59 5.62 9.40 0.26
CA ARG A 59 6.00 8.97 1.60
C ARG A 59 4.91 9.38 2.58
N VAL A 60 4.33 8.42 3.30
CA VAL A 60 3.26 8.64 4.28
C VAL A 60 3.83 8.56 5.69
N ARG A 61 3.67 9.64 6.45
CA ARG A 61 3.99 9.65 7.88
C ARG A 61 2.79 9.15 8.68
N TYR A 62 3.04 8.19 9.56
CA TYR A 62 2.06 7.73 10.54
C TYR A 62 2.47 8.25 11.93
N SER A 63 1.51 8.80 12.67
CA SER A 63 1.74 9.30 14.02
C SER A 63 2.25 8.16 14.91
N GLY A 64 3.48 8.27 15.41
CA GLY A 64 4.13 7.25 16.24
C GLY A 64 5.35 6.56 15.62
N ARG A 65 5.74 6.92 14.39
CA ARG A 65 7.01 6.47 13.78
C ARG A 65 7.91 7.63 13.39
N ASN A 66 9.22 7.41 13.56
CA ASN A 66 10.26 8.34 13.10
C ASN A 66 10.42 8.32 11.58
N GLU A 67 10.28 7.15 10.95
CA GLU A 67 10.46 7.02 9.50
C GLU A 67 9.13 6.91 8.74
N PRO A 68 8.99 7.62 7.60
CA PRO A 68 7.81 7.53 6.75
C PRO A 68 7.83 6.27 5.88
N TYR A 69 6.64 5.71 5.64
CA TYR A 69 6.46 4.56 4.75
C TYR A 69 6.39 4.99 3.28
N VAL A 70 6.91 4.17 2.37
CA VAL A 70 6.63 4.26 0.93
C VAL A 70 5.14 3.99 0.69
N ALA A 71 4.47 4.89 -0.02
CA ALA A 71 3.11 4.66 -0.46
C ALA A 71 3.08 3.71 -1.67
N LEU A 72 2.33 2.63 -1.55
CA LEU A 72 2.01 1.71 -2.64
C LEU A 72 0.58 1.98 -3.10
N HIS A 73 0.38 2.50 -4.31
CA HIS A 73 -0.95 2.84 -4.81
C HIS A 73 -1.56 1.67 -5.57
N TRP A 74 -2.85 1.39 -5.33
CA TRP A 74 -3.54 0.30 -6.02
C TRP A 74 -3.49 0.50 -7.55
N ALA A 75 -2.89 -0.45 -8.25
CA ALA A 75 -2.57 -0.33 -9.68
C ALA A 75 -3.80 -0.48 -10.60
N ASP A 76 -4.86 -1.11 -10.07
CA ASP A 76 -6.11 -1.40 -10.78
C ASP A 76 -7.24 -0.43 -10.38
N ALA A 77 -6.89 0.68 -9.70
CA ALA A 77 -7.86 1.72 -9.41
C ALA A 77 -8.45 2.27 -10.72
N PRO A 78 -9.77 2.48 -10.80
CA PRO A 78 -10.36 3.20 -11.92
C PRO A 78 -9.73 4.60 -12.00
N PRO A 79 -9.55 5.17 -13.20
CA PRO A 79 -9.06 6.54 -13.32
C PRO A 79 -9.95 7.46 -12.47
N PRO A 80 -9.36 8.49 -11.82
CA PRO A 80 -10.16 9.46 -11.09
C PRO A 80 -11.22 10.03 -12.05
N PRO A 81 -12.46 10.30 -11.57
CA PRO A 81 -13.44 10.96 -12.41
C PRO A 81 -12.83 12.25 -12.96
N PRO A 82 -13.08 12.60 -14.24
CA PRO A 82 -12.61 13.85 -14.79
C PRO A 82 -13.07 14.96 -13.86
N CYS A 83 -12.13 15.81 -13.42
CA CYS A 83 -12.43 16.90 -12.52
C CYS A 83 -13.58 17.72 -13.14
N SER A 84 -14.73 17.78 -12.47
CA SER A 84 -15.84 18.66 -12.82
C SER A 84 -15.51 20.13 -12.53
N CYS A 85 -14.28 20.56 -12.82
CA CYS A 85 -13.92 21.96 -12.90
C CYS A 85 -14.56 22.48 -14.19
N GLY A 86 -15.83 22.85 -14.08
CA GLY A 86 -16.61 23.43 -15.15
C GLY A 86 -15.82 24.52 -15.84
N GLY A 87 -15.73 24.42 -17.16
CA GLY A 87 -15.17 25.46 -18.00
C GLY A 87 -15.90 26.78 -17.75
N LEU A 88 -15.16 27.76 -17.24
CA LEU A 88 -15.28 29.11 -17.79
C LEU A 88 -14.16 29.24 -18.82
N ALA A 89 -14.49 28.92 -20.06
CA ALA A 89 -13.79 29.54 -21.19
C ALA A 89 -14.31 30.98 -21.32
N PRO A 90 -13.44 31.95 -21.69
CA PRO A 90 -13.76 33.38 -21.74
C PRO A 90 -14.78 33.75 -22.82
#